data_AF-A0A820YQR7-F1
#
_entry.id   AF-A0A820YQR7-F1
#
_cell.length_a   1.000
_cell.length_b   1.000
_cell.length_c   1.000
_cell.angle_alpha   90.00
_cell.angle_beta   90.00
_cell.angle_gamma   90.00
#
_symmetry.space_group_name_H-M   'P 1'
#
loop_
_entity.id
_entity.type
_entity.pdbx_description
1 polymer ?
#
loop_
_entity_poly.entity_id
_entity_poly.type
_entity_poly.pdbx_seq_one_letter_code
_entity_poly.pdbx_strand_id
1 'polypeptide(L)' 'EWNTLQHNSAYFGGTRYRSIWEWGFLYKETEIPERERNKMKYPTEPYKSPTHAGGLLAIDKK' A
#
# COMPACT_ATOMS: atom_id res chain seq x y z
N GLU A 1 -28.63 21.38 11.55
CA GLU A 1 -27.32 21.57 10.89
C GLU A 1 -26.67 20.21 10.74
N TRP A 2 -26.39 19.76 9.51
CA TRP A 2 -25.93 18.38 9.20
C TRP A 2 -24.55 18.38 8.51
N ASN A 3 -23.60 19.20 8.98
CA ASN A 3 -22.31 19.43 8.32
C ASN A 3 -21.10 18.82 9.05
N THR A 4 -21.27 17.78 9.87
CA THR A 4 -20.18 17.21 10.68
C THR A 4 -19.48 15.99 10.08
N LEU A 5 -19.88 15.51 8.90
CA LEU A 5 -19.19 14.39 8.26
C LEU A 5 -17.87 14.88 7.63
N GLN A 6 -16.76 14.72 8.34
CA GLN A 6 -15.41 14.95 7.83
C GLN A 6 -14.75 13.61 7.48
N HIS A 7 -14.29 13.46 6.23
CA HIS A 7 -13.53 12.30 5.78
C HIS A 7 -12.06 12.70 5.59
N ASN A 8 -11.21 12.33 6.56
CA ASN A 8 -9.77 12.52 6.47
C ASN A 8 -9.14 11.19 6.05
N SER A 9 -8.68 11.10 4.80
CA SER A 9 -8.00 9.90 4.32
C SER A 9 -6.63 9.75 4.99
N ALA A 10 -6.36 8.58 5.55
CA ALA A 10 -5.01 8.23 6.02
C ALA A 10 -4.01 8.08 4.86
N TYR A 11 -4.51 7.92 3.63
CA TYR A 11 -3.70 7.77 2.42
C TYR A 11 -3.78 9.04 1.57
N PHE A 12 -2.63 9.52 1.11
CA PHE A 12 -2.59 10.58 0.13
C PHE A 12 -2.98 10.06 -1.26
N GLY A 13 -3.95 10.72 -1.88
CA GLY A 13 -4.36 10.42 -3.25
C GLY A 13 -3.19 10.55 -4.22
N GLY A 14 -3.01 9.55 -5.09
CA GLY A 14 -1.92 9.51 -6.07
C GLY A 14 -0.64 8.80 -5.58
N THR A 15 -0.52 8.54 -4.28
CA THR A 15 0.61 7.81 -3.70
C THR A 15 0.27 6.33 -3.56
N ARG A 16 1.26 5.46 -3.81
CA ARG A 16 1.14 4.02 -3.60
C ARG A 16 2.07 3.60 -2.47
N TYR A 17 1.59 2.68 -1.65
CA TYR A 17 2.30 2.19 -0.48
C TYR A 17 2.61 0.70 -0.63
N ARG A 18 3.75 0.26 -0.15
CA ARG A 18 4.12 -1.15 -0.02
C ARG A 18 4.28 -1.50 1.45
N SER A 19 3.98 -2.74 1.79
CA SER A 19 4.12 -3.24 3.15
C SER A 19 5.60 -3.47 3.51
N ILE A 20 5.92 -3.22 4.77
CA ILE A 20 7.20 -3.50 5.42
C ILE A 20 6.96 -4.05 6.83
N TRP A 21 8.04 -4.45 7.51
CA TRP A 21 8.04 -4.68 8.95
C TRP A 21 9.17 -3.83 9.56
N GLU A 22 8.97 -3.40 10.80
CA GLU A 22 10.06 -2.85 11.61
C GLU A 22 10.61 -3.91 12.56
N TRP A 23 11.80 -3.70 13.13
CA TRP A 23 12.51 -4.67 13.97
C TRP A 23 11.75 -5.24 15.18
N GLY A 24 10.66 -4.59 15.60
CA GLY A 24 9.70 -5.13 16.58
C GLY A 24 8.63 -6.08 16.00
N PHE A 25 8.79 -6.52 14.74
CA PHE A 25 7.80 -7.32 13.99
C PHE A 25 6.43 -6.64 13.80
N LEU A 26 6.38 -5.31 13.86
CA LEU A 26 5.16 -4.57 13.61
C LEU A 26 5.01 -4.28 12.11
N TYR A 27 3.81 -4.55 11.59
CA TYR A 27 3.43 -4.21 10.23
C TYR A 27 3.42 -2.68 10.05
N LYS A 28 4.05 -2.22 8.98
CA LYS A 28 4.00 -0.82 8.56
C LYS A 28 3.87 -0.73 7.05
N GLU A 29 3.49 0.44 6.58
CA GLU A 29 3.45 0.76 5.16
C GLU A 29 4.36 1.95 4.87
N THR A 30 5.00 1.90 3.72
CA THR A 30 5.87 2.98 3.23
C THR A 30 5.58 3.24 1.77
N GLU A 31 5.81 4.46 1.31
CA GLU A 31 5.69 4.77 -0.12
C GLU A 31 6.58 3.86 -0.97
N ILE A 32 6.10 3.51 -2.17
CA ILE A 32 6.91 2.78 -3.14
C ILE A 32 8.11 3.65 -3.55
N PRO A 33 9.36 3.15 -3.49
CA PRO A 33 10.53 3.90 -3.92
C PRO A 33 10.46 4.29 -5.40
N GLU A 34 11.06 5.43 -5.75
CA GLU A 34 11.07 5.95 -7.11
C GLU A 34 11.59 4.95 -8.15
N ARG A 35 12.64 4.19 -7.80
CA ARG A 35 13.18 3.13 -8.65
C ARG A 35 12.15 2.09 -9.08
N GLU A 36 11.22 1.71 -8.19
CA GLU A 36 10.17 0.76 -8.55
C GLU A 36 9.05 1.44 -9.34
N ARG A 37 8.73 2.71 -9.03
CA ARG A 37 7.76 3.49 -9.81
C ARG A 37 8.19 3.66 -11.27
N ASN A 38 9.48 3.89 -11.51
CA ASN A 38 10.03 4.09 -12.85
C ASN A 38 10.05 2.81 -13.70
N LYS A 39 9.90 1.64 -13.09
CA LYS A 39 9.73 0.37 -13.83
C LYS A 39 8.31 0.14 -14.31
N MET A 40 7.33 0.85 -13.73
CA MET A 40 5.92 0.70 -14.08
C MET A 40 5.63 1.54 -15.32
N LYS A 41 5.01 0.93 -16.33
CA LYS A 41 4.51 1.62 -17.52
C LYS A 41 3.15 2.26 -17.23
N TYR A 42 2.33 1.62 -16.40
CA TYR A 42 1.00 2.11 -16.07
C TYR A 42 0.77 2.24 -14.55
N PRO A 43 -0.06 3.19 -14.11
CA PRO A 43 -0.41 3.36 -12.70
C PRO A 43 -1.05 2.14 -12.01
N THR A 44 -1.74 1.30 -12.77
CA THR A 44 -2.54 0.18 -12.27
C THR A 44 -1.79 -1.14 -12.27
N GLU A 45 -0.53 -1.16 -12.72
CA GLU A 45 0.26 -2.38 -12.76
C GLU A 45 0.58 -2.88 -11.34
N PRO A 46 0.61 -4.21 -11.13
CA PRO A 46 1.07 -4.78 -9.88
C PRO A 46 2.56 -4.47 -9.66
N TYR A 47 2.95 -4.30 -8.40
CA TYR A 47 4.33 -4.10 -7.98
C TYR A 47 4.69 -5.05 -6.84
N LYS A 48 5.99 -5.29 -6.64
CA LYS A 48 6.47 -6.20 -5.61
C LYS A 48 6.41 -5.53 -4.24
N SER A 49 5.81 -6.22 -3.27
CA SER A 49 5.84 -5.83 -1.86
C SER A 49 6.73 -6.79 -1.06
N PRO A 50 7.64 -6.30 -0.20
CA PRO A 50 8.47 -7.16 0.66
C PRO A 50 7.68 -8.02 1.64
N THR A 51 6.57 -7.49 2.15
CA THR A 51 5.64 -8.20 3.06
C THR A 51 4.19 -8.00 2.59
N HIS A 52 3.23 -8.60 3.30
CA HIS A 52 1.80 -8.39 3.07
C HIS A 52 1.06 -8.42 4.41
N ALA A 53 -0.04 -7.65 4.54
CA ALA A 53 -0.84 -7.60 5.78
C ALA A 53 -1.48 -8.95 6.15
N GLY A 54 -1.73 -9.80 5.14
CA GLY A 54 -2.18 -11.18 5.33
C GLY A 54 -3.68 -11.40 5.37
N GLY A 55 -4.50 -10.38 5.67
CA GLY A 55 -5.96 -10.54 5.76
C GLY A 55 -6.68 -10.73 4.41
N LEU A 56 -6.17 -10.12 3.34
CA LEU A 56 -6.80 -10.12 2.01
C LEU A 56 -5.76 -10.47 0.94
N LEU A 57 -5.83 -11.65 0.35
CA LEU A 57 -4.95 -12.09 -0.73
C LEU A 57 -5.65 -13.08 -1.66
N ALA A 58 -5.13 -13.19 -2.88
CA ALA A 58 -5.44 -14.27 -3.81
C ALA A 58 -4.16 -15.05 -4.10
N ILE A 59 -4.20 -16.36 -3.93
CA ILE A 59 -3.06 -17.26 -4.15
C ILE A 59 -3.56 -18.53 -4.83
N ASP A 60 -2.71 -19.14 -5.67
CA ASP A 60 -2.99 -20.48 -6.18
C ASP A 60 -2.99 -21.49 -5.02
N LYS A 61 -3.86 -22.48 -5.08
CA LYS A 61 -3.99 -23.51 -4.03
C LYS A 61 -2.92 -24.61 -4.15
N LYS A 62 -2.43 -24.84 -5.38
CA LYS A 62 -1.49 -25.91 -5.70
C LYS A 62 -0.12 -25.68 -5.07
#